data_AF-A0A8X6QW76-F1
#
_entry.id   AF-A0A8X6QW76-F1
#
_cell.length_a   1.000
_cell.length_b   1.000
_cell.length_c   1.000
_cell.angle_alpha   90.00
_cell.angle_beta   90.00
_cell.angle_gamma   90.00
#
_symmetry.space_group_name_H-M   'P 1'
#
loop_
_entity.id
_entity.type
_entity.pdbx_description
1 polymer ?
#
loop_
_entity_poly.entity_id
_entity_poly.type
_entity_poly.pdbx_seq_one_letter_code
_entity_poly.pdbx_strand_id
1 'polypeptide(L)'
;MANNLPTIAAFEAGRNPSESWRHWKEDFEDYLEALRYSEASEKTKTTLFHHLRREELKKTATSFCFKPNDGCEGMTLQQVLQEFDKYFPDY
;
A
#
# COMPACT_ATOMS: atom_id res chain seq x y z
N MET A 1 -9.31 21.61 15.10
CA MET A 1 -10.33 20.83 14.37
C MET A 1 -9.66 19.54 13.97
N ALA A 2 -10.05 18.40 14.54
CA ALA A 2 -9.52 17.11 14.12
C ALA A 2 -10.10 16.84 12.73
N ASN A 3 -9.26 16.94 11.70
CA ASN A 3 -9.60 16.45 10.37
C ASN A 3 -9.70 14.93 10.48
N ASN A 4 -10.86 14.43 10.90
CA ASN A 4 -11.23 13.02 10.79
C ASN A 4 -11.46 12.72 9.32
N LEU A 5 -10.36 12.70 8.57
CA LEU A 5 -10.34 12.14 7.23
C LEU A 5 -10.81 10.69 7.39
N PRO A 6 -11.78 10.22 6.57
CA PRO A 6 -12.25 8.84 6.67
C PRO A 6 -11.04 7.93 6.48
N THR A 7 -10.55 7.36 7.57
CA THR A 7 -9.32 6.58 7.56
C THR A 7 -9.68 5.29 6.85
N ILE A 8 -9.12 5.08 5.65
CA ILE A 8 -9.24 3.79 4.98
C ILE A 8 -8.79 2.69 5.96
N ALA A 9 -9.57 1.62 6.07
CA ALA A 9 -9.22 0.51 6.93
C ALA A 9 -7.88 -0.07 6.49
N ALA A 10 -7.07 -0.52 7.46
CA ALA A 10 -5.83 -1.20 7.12
C ALA A 10 -6.15 -2.50 6.34
N PHE A 11 -5.31 -2.85 5.38
CA PHE A 11 -5.54 -4.03 4.54
C PHE A 11 -5.67 -5.32 5.36
N GLU A 12 -6.64 -6.16 5.00
CA GLU A 12 -6.85 -7.49 5.55
C GLU A 12 -7.03 -8.49 4.40
N ALA A 13 -6.13 -9.48 4.31
CA ALA A 13 -6.14 -10.50 3.27
C ALA A 13 -7.45 -11.32 3.26
N GLY A 14 -8.11 -11.48 4.40
CA GLY A 14 -9.38 -12.18 4.52
C GLY A 14 -9.32 -13.61 3.96
N ARG A 15 -10.44 -14.12 3.43
CA ARG A 15 -10.49 -15.44 2.77
C ARG A 15 -10.03 -15.44 1.32
N ASN A 16 -10.09 -14.29 0.64
CA ASN A 16 -9.71 -14.14 -0.76
C ASN A 16 -8.74 -12.97 -0.91
N PRO A 17 -7.44 -13.20 -0.71
CA PRO A 17 -6.44 -12.14 -0.59
C PRO A 17 -6.25 -11.35 -1.88
N SER A 18 -6.47 -11.97 -3.05
CA SER A 18 -6.45 -11.30 -4.35
C SER A 18 -7.59 -10.29 -4.51
N GLU A 19 -8.82 -10.69 -4.17
CA GLU A 19 -9.99 -9.81 -4.26
C GLU A 19 -9.95 -8.71 -3.19
N SER A 20 -9.57 -9.07 -1.95
CA SER A 20 -9.36 -8.10 -0.87
C SER A 20 -8.30 -7.08 -1.25
N TRP A 21 -7.22 -7.50 -1.92
CA TRP A 21 -6.16 -6.59 -2.35
C TRP A 21 -6.63 -5.64 -3.44
N ARG A 22 -7.38 -6.15 -4.42
CA ARG A 22 -7.93 -5.33 -5.49
C ARG A 22 -8.86 -4.24 -4.93
N HIS A 23 -9.83 -4.61 -4.11
CA HIS A 23 -10.75 -3.63 -3.51
C HIS A 23 -10.02 -2.62 -2.62
N TRP A 24 -9.09 -3.07 -1.78
CA TRP A 24 -8.33 -2.18 -0.92
C TRP A 24 -7.43 -1.22 -1.69
N LYS A 25 -6.85 -1.67 -2.81
CA LYS A 25 -6.06 -0.81 -3.70
C LYS A 25 -6.91 0.28 -4.33
N GLU A 26 -8.10 -0.07 -4.83
CA GLU A 26 -9.07 0.90 -5.37
C GLU A 26 -9.45 1.93 -4.29
N ASP A 27 -9.84 1.47 -3.09
CA ASP A 27 -10.14 2.36 -1.95
C ASP A 27 -8.95 3.26 -1.58
N PHE A 28 -7.71 2.76 -1.70
CA PHE A 28 -6.51 3.53 -1.39
C PHE A 28 -6.22 4.60 -2.46
N GLU A 29 -6.46 4.30 -3.74
CA GLU A 29 -6.35 5.28 -4.83
C GLU A 29 -7.42 6.38 -4.69
N ASP A 30 -8.67 6.01 -4.40
CA ASP A 30 -9.76 6.94 -4.10
C ASP A 30 -9.45 7.79 -2.85
N TYR A 31 -8.86 7.20 -1.81
CA TYR A 31 -8.42 7.91 -0.61
C TYR A 31 -7.31 8.94 -0.92
N LEU A 32 -6.33 8.58 -1.76
CA LEU A 32 -5.29 9.52 -2.18
C LEU A 32 -5.87 10.68 -2.99
N GLU A 33 -6.85 10.42 -3.85
CA GLU A 33 -7.54 11.45 -4.63
C GLU A 33 -8.40 12.36 -3.75
N ALA A 34 -9.26 11.78 -2.90
CA ALA A 34 -10.18 12.51 -2.02
C ALA A 34 -9.45 13.46 -1.05
N LEU A 35 -8.25 13.06 -0.61
CA LEU A 35 -7.42 13.88 0.28
C LEU A 35 -6.49 14.84 -0.44
N ARG A 36 -6.56 14.90 -1.78
CA ARG A 36 -5.65 15.68 -2.64
C ARG A 36 -4.19 15.30 -2.41
N TYR A 37 -3.94 14.09 -1.88
CA TYR A 37 -2.62 13.51 -1.82
C TYR A 37 -2.14 13.08 -3.20
N SER A 38 -2.99 13.08 -4.23
CA SER A 38 -2.62 12.99 -5.64
C SER A 38 -1.54 14.00 -6.04
N GLU A 39 -1.53 15.21 -5.47
CA GLU A 39 -0.50 16.25 -5.67
C GLU A 39 0.70 16.13 -4.70
N ALA A 40 0.63 15.24 -3.71
CA ALA A 40 1.69 15.06 -2.72
C ALA A 40 2.88 14.29 -3.29
N SER A 41 4.06 14.51 -2.68
CA SER A 41 5.29 13.81 -3.06
C SER A 41 5.12 12.29 -2.99
N GLU A 42 5.79 11.56 -3.88
CA GLU A 42 5.75 10.08 -3.87
C GLU A 42 6.16 9.52 -2.51
N LYS A 43 7.16 10.14 -1.86
CA LYS A 43 7.60 9.79 -0.51
C LYS A 43 6.46 9.86 0.52
N THR A 44 5.59 10.88 0.43
CA THR A 44 4.42 11.03 1.29
C THR A 44 3.41 9.91 1.04
N LYS A 45 3.12 9.61 -0.23
CA LYS A 45 2.21 8.53 -0.62
C LYS A 45 2.71 7.15 -0.17
N THR A 46 4.00 6.86 -0.37
CA THR A 46 4.65 5.64 0.11
C THR A 46 4.64 5.56 1.64
N THR A 47 4.86 6.66 2.34
CA THR A 47 4.81 6.71 3.82
C THR A 47 3.39 6.44 4.34
N LEU A 48 2.36 7.07 3.74
CA LEU A 48 0.96 6.83 4.07
C LEU A 48 0.59 5.35 3.87
N PHE A 49 1.03 4.79 2.75
CA PHE A 49 0.85 3.39 2.47
C PHE A 49 1.53 2.49 3.52
N HIS A 50 2.79 2.76 3.90
CA HIS A 50 3.44 2.03 5.00
C HIS A 50 2.71 2.14 6.34
N HIS A 51 2.03 3.26 6.59
CA HIS A 51 1.23 3.45 7.80
C HIS A 51 -0.06 2.62 7.78
N LEU A 52 -0.73 2.56 6.62
CA LEU A 52 -1.97 1.82 6.44
C LEU A 52 -1.75 0.31 6.25
N ARG A 53 -0.51 -0.11 5.98
CA ARG A 53 -0.10 -1.51 5.96
C ARG A 53 0.01 -2.11 7.36
N ARG A 54 -0.81 -3.13 7.64
CA ARG A 54 -0.63 -4.00 8.83
C ARG A 54 0.68 -4.81 8.76
N GLU A 55 1.03 -5.44 9.88
CA GLU A 55 2.20 -6.33 10.02
C GLU A 55 2.29 -7.42 8.95
N GLU A 56 1.16 -7.90 8.42
CA GLU A 56 1.14 -8.88 7.33
C GLU A 56 1.81 -8.33 6.06
N LEU A 57 1.38 -7.15 5.61
CA LEU A 57 2.00 -6.49 4.47
C LEU A 57 3.43 -6.02 4.79
N LYS A 58 3.78 -5.77 6.06
CA LYS A 58 5.18 -5.51 6.46
C LYS A 58 6.05 -6.74 6.24
N LYS A 59 5.63 -7.93 6.68
CA LYS A 59 6.37 -9.18 6.47
C LYS A 59 6.60 -9.45 4.99
N THR A 60 5.57 -9.26 4.16
CA THR A 60 5.70 -9.43 2.71
C THR A 60 6.53 -8.33 2.05
N ALA A 61 6.39 -7.07 2.49
CA ALA A 61 7.21 -5.96 2.02
C ALA A 61 8.69 -6.19 2.32
N THR A 62 9.01 -6.75 3.49
CA THR A 62 10.35 -7.21 3.82
C THR A 62 10.83 -8.25 2.81
N SER A 63 10.00 -9.23 2.43
CA SER A 63 10.37 -10.21 1.38
C SER A 63 10.65 -9.58 0.01
N PHE A 64 9.96 -8.51 -0.40
CA PHE A 64 10.26 -7.80 -1.65
C PHE A 64 11.51 -6.91 -1.56
N CYS A 65 11.69 -6.24 -0.43
CA CYS A 65 12.76 -5.26 -0.21
C CYS A 65 14.11 -5.87 0.15
N PHE A 66 14.17 -7.20 0.31
CA PHE A 66 15.43 -7.96 0.48
C PHE A 66 16.13 -8.32 -0.84
N LYS A 67 15.64 -7.86 -2.01
CA LYS A 67 16.45 -7.96 -3.24
C LYS A 67 17.72 -7.11 -3.08
N PRO A 68 18.92 -7.68 -3.30
CA PRO A 68 20.19 -7.15 -2.80
C PRO A 68 20.69 -5.82 -3.40
N ASN A 69 19.91 -5.13 -4.24
CA ASN A 69 20.41 -3.99 -5.00
C ASN A 69 19.81 -2.61 -4.68
N ASP A 70 18.66 -2.49 -3.99
CA ASP A 70 18.05 -1.14 -3.82
C ASP A 70 17.22 -0.89 -2.55
N GLY A 71 16.88 -1.92 -1.76
CA GLY A 71 16.03 -1.74 -0.56
C GLY A 71 14.66 -1.10 -0.88
N CYS A 72 13.80 -0.97 0.14
CA CYS A 72 12.52 -0.26 0.01
C CYS A 72 12.71 1.27 -0.19
N GLU A 73 13.92 1.80 0.01
CA GLU A 73 14.17 3.25 0.04
C GLU A 73 14.10 3.93 -1.34
N GLY A 74 14.26 3.16 -2.43
CA GLY A 74 14.17 3.66 -3.81
C GLY A 74 12.83 3.38 -4.52
N MET A 75 11.92 2.59 -3.92
CA MET A 75 10.70 2.17 -4.61
C MET A 75 9.61 3.23 -4.57
N THR A 76 9.07 3.57 -5.75
CA THR A 76 7.87 4.41 -5.84
C THR A 76 6.64 3.65 -5.33
N LEU A 77 5.62 4.39 -4.87
CA LEU A 77 4.36 3.77 -4.44
C LEU A 77 3.81 2.81 -5.51
N GLN A 78 3.88 3.22 -6.77
CA GLN A 78 3.42 2.41 -7.90
C GLN A 78 4.20 1.10 -8.02
N GLN A 79 5.53 1.12 -7.87
CA GLN A 79 6.35 -0.09 -7.86
C GLN A 79 5.98 -1.00 -6.70
N VAL A 80 5.75 -0.44 -5.50
CA VAL A 80 5.33 -1.25 -4.36
C VAL A 80 3.94 -1.84 -4.60
N LEU A 81 2.98 -1.11 -5.16
CA LEU A 81 1.67 -1.65 -5.51
C LEU A 81 1.79 -2.78 -6.54
N GLN A 82 2.64 -2.62 -7.56
CA GLN A 82 2.89 -3.64 -8.60
C GLN A 82 3.51 -4.93 -8.05
N GLU A 83 4.47 -4.85 -7.10
CA GLU A 83 5.04 -6.07 -6.51
C GLU A 83 3.99 -6.85 -5.70
N PHE A 84 3.05 -6.16 -5.06
CA PHE A 84 1.96 -6.81 -4.34
C PHE A 84 0.87 -7.35 -5.26
N ASP A 85 0.61 -6.67 -6.38
CA ASP A 85 -0.24 -7.16 -7.47
C ASP A 85 0.26 -8.51 -8.01
N LYS A 86 1.58 -8.76 -8.00
CA LYS A 86 2.16 -10.06 -8.38
C LYS A 86 2.07 -11.12 -7.28
N TYR A 87 1.99 -10.71 -6.02
CA TYR A 87 2.04 -11.61 -4.87
C TYR A 87 0.68 -12.18 -4.48
N PHE A 88 -0.35 -11.33 -4.51
CA PHE A 88 -1.70 -11.73 -4.12
C PHE A 88 -2.43 -12.71 -5.04
N PRO A 89 -2.21 -12.75 -6.37
CA PRO A 89 -2.78 -13.81 -7.20
C PRO A 89 -2.09 -15.17 -7.02
N ASP A 90 -0.93 -15.22 -6.36
CA ASP A 90 -0.17 -16.46 -6.09
C ASP A 90 -0.37 -16.98 -4.64
N TYR A 91 -1.26 -16.35 -3.85
CA TYR A 91 -1.48 -16.64 -2.43
C TYR A 91 -2.57 -17.69 -2.16
#